data_AF-A0A0U5B5B9-F1
#
_entry.id   AF-A0A0U5B5B9-F1
#
_cell.length_a   1.000
_cell.length_b   1.000
_cell.length_c   1.000
_cell.angle_alpha   90.00
_cell.angle_beta   90.00
_cell.angle_gamma   90.00
#
_symmetry.space_group_name_H-M   'P 1'
#
loop_
_entity.id
_entity.type
_entity.pdbx_description
1 polymer ?
#
loop_
_entity_poly.entity_id
_entity_poly.type
_entity_poly.pdbx_seq_one_letter_code
_entity_poly.pdbx_strand_id
1 'polypeptide(L)'
;MIYRFAPSIRHLGMIVFVGAMLPSIALADISKPTVSKVGDMTVEDSTLTLVPGGSQIVELPENVKSASALPGVVLINITSPRVAEIIAQKPGRVDVIFNGKTKIVRLHVTVAAPK
;
A
#
# COMPACT_ATOMS: atom_id res chain seq x y z
N MET A 1 -64.68 14.38 11.32
CA MET A 1 -65.44 14.75 10.10
C MET A 1 -65.07 16.21 9.82
N ILE A 2 -64.47 16.68 8.73
CA ILE A 2 -64.36 16.24 7.32
C ILE A 2 -63.02 16.80 6.77
N TYR A 3 -62.37 16.07 5.86
CA TYR A 3 -61.16 16.44 5.11
C TYR A 3 -61.39 17.56 4.09
N ARG A 4 -60.35 18.37 3.81
CA ARG A 4 -59.69 18.52 2.49
C ARG A 4 -58.95 19.84 2.38
N PHE A 5 -57.65 19.78 2.11
CA PHE A 5 -57.01 20.57 1.06
C PHE A 5 -55.78 19.80 0.58
N ALA A 6 -55.89 19.22 -0.62
CA ALA A 6 -54.74 19.05 -1.49
C ALA A 6 -54.72 20.27 -2.40
N PRO A 7 -53.53 20.74 -2.79
CA PRO A 7 -53.23 20.60 -4.20
C PRO A 7 -51.84 20.02 -4.46
N SER A 8 -51.82 19.27 -5.55
CA SER A 8 -50.70 18.74 -6.31
C SER A 8 -49.62 19.78 -6.61
N ILE A 9 -48.36 19.46 -6.30
CA ILE A 9 -47.19 20.00 -7.00
C ILE A 9 -46.42 18.80 -7.57
N ARG A 10 -46.60 18.60 -8.87
CA ARG A 10 -45.64 17.90 -9.72
C ARG A 10 -44.39 18.77 -9.79
N HIS A 11 -43.20 18.21 -9.61
CA HIS A 11 -41.92 18.53 -10.30
C HIS A 11 -40.89 17.52 -9.77
N LEU A 12 -40.45 16.59 -10.63
CA LEU A 12 -39.13 16.60 -11.26
C LEU A 12 -37.97 16.59 -10.26
N GLY A 13 -37.29 15.44 -10.22
CA GLY A 13 -36.06 15.27 -9.45
C GLY A 13 -35.49 13.88 -9.67
N MET A 14 -35.17 13.56 -10.93
CA MET A 14 -34.32 12.43 -11.30
C MET A 14 -33.03 12.54 -10.48
N ILE A 15 -32.80 11.61 -9.56
CA ILE A 15 -31.53 11.51 -8.84
C ILE A 15 -30.52 10.94 -9.84
N VAL A 16 -29.79 11.85 -10.49
CA VAL A 16 -28.58 11.53 -11.23
C VAL A 16 -27.55 11.08 -10.20
N PHE A 17 -27.19 9.80 -10.22
CA PHE A 17 -25.99 9.31 -9.58
C PHE A 17 -24.78 9.95 -10.28
N VAL A 18 -24.39 11.14 -9.82
CA VAL A 18 -23.10 11.72 -10.17
C VAL A 18 -22.05 10.84 -9.50
N GLY A 19 -21.23 10.19 -10.34
CA GLY A 19 -20.22 9.24 -9.92
C GLY A 19 -19.36 9.79 -8.78
N ALA A 20 -19.55 9.23 -7.59
CA ALA A 20 -18.55 9.31 -6.55
C ALA A 20 -17.35 8.50 -7.06
N MET A 21 -16.33 9.20 -7.55
CA MET A 21 -14.98 8.64 -7.64
C MET A 21 -14.62 8.12 -6.25
N LEU A 22 -14.67 6.80 -6.09
CA LEU A 22 -14.15 6.14 -4.92
C LEU A 22 -12.64 6.42 -4.88
N PRO A 23 -12.07 6.95 -3.79
CA PRO A 23 -10.63 6.86 -3.61
C PRO A 23 -10.32 5.36 -3.56
N SER A 24 -9.55 4.88 -4.54
CA SER A 24 -9.04 3.51 -4.54
C SER A 24 -8.11 3.38 -3.33
N ILE A 25 -8.65 2.91 -2.21
CA ILE A 25 -7.85 2.51 -1.05
C ILE A 25 -7.11 1.25 -1.50
N ALA A 26 -5.84 1.40 -1.84
CA ALA A 26 -4.97 0.30 -2.24
C ALA A 26 -4.81 -0.64 -1.05
N LEU A 27 -5.43 -1.82 -1.10
CA LEU A 27 -5.06 -2.92 -0.22
C LEU A 27 -3.70 -3.43 -0.68
N ALA A 28 -2.66 -3.08 0.08
CA ALA A 28 -1.42 -3.82 0.04
C ALA A 28 -1.70 -5.23 0.58
N ASP A 29 -1.73 -6.21 -0.30
CA ASP A 29 -1.81 -7.62 0.09
C ASP A 29 -0.41 -8.08 0.51
N ILE A 30 -0.10 -7.94 1.81
CA ILE A 30 1.13 -8.47 2.39
C ILE A 30 0.88 -9.93 2.73
N SER A 31 1.38 -10.83 1.89
CA SER A 31 1.39 -12.26 2.19
C SER A 31 2.25 -12.53 3.44
N LYS A 32 1.91 -13.58 4.20
CA LYS A 32 2.63 -13.96 5.43
C LYS A 32 4.12 -14.10 5.14
N PRO A 33 5.00 -13.42 5.90
CA PRO A 33 6.45 -13.48 5.68
C PRO A 33 6.95 -14.93 5.78
N THR A 34 7.78 -15.32 4.81
CA THR A 34 8.57 -16.55 4.89
C THR A 34 9.83 -16.22 5.68
N VAL A 35 10.02 -16.91 6.80
CA VAL A 35 11.17 -16.67 7.69
C VAL A 35 12.14 -17.83 7.59
N SER A 36 13.41 -17.52 7.34
CA SER A 36 14.51 -18.47 7.34
C SER A 36 15.66 -18.00 8.24
N LYS A 37 16.55 -18.93 8.63
CA LYS A 37 17.74 -18.62 9.45
C LYS A 37 19.00 -18.99 8.68
N VAL A 38 19.97 -18.07 8.68
CA VAL A 38 21.32 -18.25 8.11
C VAL A 38 22.32 -17.90 9.18
N GLY A 39 22.87 -18.92 9.85
CA GLY A 39 23.65 -18.72 11.08
C GLY A 39 22.82 -18.01 12.15
N ASP A 40 23.36 -16.93 12.72
CA ASP A 40 22.68 -16.08 13.69
C ASP A 40 21.74 -15.03 13.07
N MET A 41 21.63 -15.00 11.73
CA MET A 41 20.83 -14.00 11.02
C MET A 41 19.47 -14.57 10.61
N THR A 42 18.41 -13.82 10.95
CA THR A 42 17.04 -14.15 10.51
C THR A 42 16.76 -13.42 9.20
N VAL A 43 16.31 -14.13 8.17
CA VAL A 43 15.89 -13.55 6.90
C VAL A 43 14.38 -13.66 6.79
N GLU A 44 13.73 -12.53 6.62
CA GLU A 44 12.29 -12.43 6.43
C GLU A 44 12.01 -11.99 4.99
N ASP A 45 11.43 -12.88 4.19
CA ASP A 45 11.02 -12.62 2.82
C ASP A 45 9.50 -12.41 2.77
N SER A 46 9.06 -11.23 2.34
CA SER A 46 7.64 -10.91 2.14
C SER A 46 7.39 -10.47 0.71
N THR A 47 6.19 -10.73 0.21
CA THR A 47 5.73 -10.17 -1.07
C THR A 47 4.81 -9.00 -0.80
N LEU A 48 5.00 -7.92 -1.55
CA LEU A 48 4.21 -6.70 -1.45
C LEU A 48 3.71 -6.32 -2.85
N THR A 49 2.40 -6.26 -3.03
CA THR A 49 1.80 -5.76 -4.27
C THR A 49 1.23 -4.37 -4.05
N LEU A 50 1.65 -3.42 -4.87
CA LEU A 50 1.21 -2.03 -4.86
C LEU A 50 0.72 -1.61 -6.26
N VAL A 51 0.00 -0.49 -6.31
CA VAL A 51 -0.30 0.25 -7.55
C VAL A 51 0.46 1.58 -7.52
N PRO A 52 0.76 2.22 -8.67
CA PRO A 52 1.40 3.54 -8.69
C PRO A 52 0.66 4.54 -7.79
N GLY A 53 1.40 5.24 -6.93
CA GLY A 53 0.86 6.15 -5.91
C GLY A 53 0.46 5.48 -4.59
N GLY A 54 0.38 4.14 -4.54
CA GLY A 54 0.17 3.41 -3.30
C GLY A 54 1.43 3.39 -2.43
N SER A 55 1.25 3.29 -1.10
CA SER A 55 2.35 3.15 -0.16
C SER A 55 2.11 2.04 0.86
N GLN A 56 3.20 1.56 1.46
CA GLN A 56 3.19 0.59 2.54
C GLN A 56 4.20 0.97 3.61
N ILE A 57 3.76 0.96 4.87
CA ILE A 57 4.64 1.10 6.02
C ILE A 57 5.22 -0.26 6.39
N VAL A 58 6.54 -0.31 6.57
CA VAL A 58 7.27 -1.53 6.89
C VAL A 58 8.13 -1.32 8.13
N GLU A 59 8.15 -2.35 8.98
CA GLU A 59 9.03 -2.37 10.13
C GLU A 59 10.47 -2.68 9.67
N LEU A 60 11.41 -1.87 10.14
CA LEU A 60 12.82 -2.03 9.88
C LEU A 60 13.48 -2.88 10.97
N PRO A 61 14.46 -3.73 10.61
CA PRO A 61 15.26 -4.44 11.60
C PRO A 61 16.11 -3.46 12.42
N GLU A 62 16.45 -3.82 13.65
CA GLU A 62 17.30 -2.97 14.48
C GLU A 62 18.67 -2.73 13.84
N ASN A 63 19.14 -1.49 13.92
CA ASN A 63 20.43 -1.04 13.38
C ASN A 63 20.57 -1.31 11.87
N VAL A 64 19.62 -0.83 11.07
CA VAL A 64 19.71 -0.89 9.60
C VAL A 64 21.01 -0.26 9.14
N LYS A 65 21.86 -1.04 8.48
CA LYS A 65 23.13 -0.60 7.90
C LYS A 65 22.97 -0.14 6.46
N SER A 66 22.03 -0.74 5.74
CA SER A 66 21.79 -0.46 4.32
C SER A 66 20.35 -0.76 3.91
N ALA A 67 19.84 0.07 2.99
CA ALA A 67 18.62 -0.17 2.24
C ALA A 67 18.96 -0.13 0.73
N SER A 68 18.35 -1.00 -0.07
CA SER A 68 18.55 -1.01 -1.52
C SER A 68 17.24 -1.28 -2.25
N ALA A 69 17.06 -0.61 -3.40
CA ALA A 69 15.97 -0.81 -4.34
C ALA A 69 16.40 -0.32 -5.73
N LEU A 70 15.80 -0.89 -6.78
CA LEU A 70 15.97 -0.39 -8.14
C LEU A 70 15.40 1.04 -8.26
N PRO A 71 16.18 1.98 -8.82
CA PRO A 71 15.77 3.37 -8.92
C PRO A 71 14.52 3.52 -9.77
N GLY A 72 13.56 4.25 -9.22
CA GLY A 72 12.37 4.68 -9.93
C GLY A 72 11.19 3.72 -9.88
N VAL A 73 11.32 2.45 -9.52
CA VAL A 73 10.12 1.58 -9.35
C VAL A 73 9.39 1.95 -8.06
N VAL A 74 10.17 2.14 -6.99
CA VAL A 74 9.70 2.58 -5.67
C VAL A 74 10.59 3.69 -5.13
N LEU A 75 10.02 4.52 -4.27
CA LEU A 75 10.74 5.41 -3.37
C LEU A 75 10.69 4.82 -1.96
N ILE A 76 11.80 4.87 -1.22
CA ILE A 76 11.86 4.45 0.18
C ILE A 76 12.11 5.68 1.03
N ASN A 77 11.19 5.95 1.95
CA ASN A 77 11.33 7.01 2.93
C ASN A 77 11.56 6.40 4.31
N ILE A 78 12.68 6.71 4.97
CA ILE A 78 12.93 6.26 6.34
C ILE A 78 12.31 7.29 7.28
N THR A 79 11.12 6.99 7.79
CA THR A 79 10.37 7.89 8.67
C THR A 79 10.85 7.83 10.11
N SER A 80 11.46 6.71 10.53
CA SER A 80 12.11 6.59 11.84
C SER A 80 13.20 5.51 11.81
N PRO A 81 14.01 5.37 12.87
CA PRO A 81 15.03 4.31 12.97
C PRO A 81 14.48 2.87 12.89
N ARG A 82 13.15 2.68 13.04
CA ARG A 82 12.49 1.37 13.01
C ARG A 82 11.39 1.26 11.95
N VAL A 83 11.18 2.29 11.15
CA VAL A 83 10.05 2.34 10.21
C VAL A 83 10.49 2.98 8.90
N ALA A 84 10.12 2.34 7.79
CA ALA A 84 10.19 2.93 6.47
C ALA A 84 8.81 2.91 5.81
N GLU A 85 8.59 3.86 4.91
CA GLU A 85 7.48 3.86 3.97
C GLU A 85 8.02 3.56 2.58
N ILE A 86 7.41 2.59 1.90
CA ILE A 86 7.68 2.23 0.52
C ILE A 86 6.55 2.81 -0.33
N ILE A 87 6.89 3.66 -1.29
CA ILE A 87 5.94 4.36 -2.15
C ILE A 87 6.16 3.88 -3.58
N ALA A 88 5.12 3.30 -4.19
CA ALA A 88 5.15 2.86 -5.57
C ALA A 88 5.12 4.06 -6.53
N GLN A 89 6.09 4.11 -7.44
CA GLN A 89 6.27 5.24 -8.37
C GLN A 89 5.79 4.87 -9.78
N LYS A 90 6.27 3.75 -10.33
CA LYS A 90 5.91 3.29 -11.67
C LYS A 90 5.84 1.76 -11.73
N PRO A 91 5.06 1.20 -12.68
CA PRO A 91 4.90 -0.23 -12.81
C PRO A 91 6.24 -0.95 -12.98
N GLY A 92 6.38 -2.11 -12.33
CA GLY A 92 7.62 -2.88 -12.34
C GLY A 92 7.74 -3.82 -11.15
N ARG A 93 8.85 -4.55 -11.10
CA ARG A 93 9.21 -5.42 -9.97
C ARG A 93 10.55 -4.99 -9.41
N VAL A 94 10.66 -4.99 -8.09
CA VAL A 94 11.87 -4.59 -7.38
C VAL A 94 11.94 -5.31 -6.05
N ASP A 95 13.14 -5.75 -5.71
CA ASP A 95 13.44 -6.23 -4.37
C ASP A 95 13.92 -5.07 -3.52
N VAL A 96 13.28 -4.90 -2.36
CA VAL A 96 13.71 -3.96 -1.34
C VAL A 96 14.34 -4.76 -0.20
N ILE A 97 15.60 -4.46 0.11
CA ILE A 97 16.34 -5.18 1.16
C ILE A 97 16.75 -4.20 2.25
N PHE A 98 16.34 -4.48 3.48
CA PHE A 98 16.82 -3.83 4.70
C PHE A 98 17.70 -4.79 5.48
N ASN A 99 18.97 -4.40 5.67
CA ASN A 99 19.96 -5.23 6.36
C ASN A 99 20.24 -4.67 7.76
N GLY A 100 19.78 -5.36 8.80
CA GLY A 100 20.05 -5.05 10.20
C GLY A 100 21.20 -5.86 10.79
N LYS A 101 21.36 -5.79 12.11
CA LYS A 101 22.44 -6.53 12.81
C LYS A 101 22.21 -8.04 12.84
N THR A 102 20.97 -8.46 13.12
CA THR A 102 20.58 -9.87 13.32
C THR A 102 19.41 -10.28 12.43
N LYS A 103 18.89 -9.36 11.61
CA LYS A 103 17.71 -9.57 10.78
C LYS A 103 17.88 -8.87 9.43
N ILE A 104 17.58 -9.60 8.35
CA ILE A 104 17.41 -9.08 7.01
C ILE A 104 15.92 -9.13 6.70
N VAL A 105 15.37 -8.02 6.21
CA VAL A 105 14.02 -7.97 5.66
C VAL A 105 14.15 -7.78 4.15
N ARG A 106 13.64 -8.74 3.37
CA ARG A 106 13.56 -8.66 1.91
C ARG A 106 12.10 -8.60 1.50
N LEU A 107 11.77 -7.59 0.72
CA LEU A 107 10.43 -7.37 0.20
C LEU A 107 10.46 -7.50 -1.32
N HIS A 108 9.76 -8.48 -1.85
CA HIS A 108 9.52 -8.63 -3.27
C HIS A 108 8.36 -7.73 -3.66
N VAL A 109 8.65 -6.52 -4.12
CA VAL A 109 7.65 -5.50 -4.44
C VAL A 109 7.25 -5.61 -5.90
N THR A 110 5.96 -5.78 -6.15
CA THR A 110 5.36 -5.68 -7.49
C THR A 110 4.47 -4.45 -7.56
N VAL A 111 4.80 -3.51 -8.42
CA VAL A 111 3.94 -2.37 -8.75
C VAL A 111 3.14 -2.74 -10.01
N ALA A 112 1.86 -3.04 -9.81
CA ALA A 112 0.95 -3.42 -10.89
C ALA A 112 0.54 -2.20 -11.71
N ALA A 113 0.55 -2.32 -13.04
CA ALA A 113 -0.01 -1.28 -13.90
C ALA A 113 -1.54 -1.16 -13.66
N PRO A 114 -2.09 0.06 -13.63
CA PRO A 114 -3.54 0.23 -13.60
C PRO A 114 -4.13 -0.40 -14.87
N LYS A 115 -5.22 -1.16 -14.69
CA LYS A 115 -5.98 -1.76 -15.79
C LYS A 115 -6.91 -0.75 -16.43
#